data_AF-A0A7X6A0V2-F1
#
_entry.id   AF-A0A7X6A0V2-F1
#
_cell.length_a   1.000
_cell.length_b   1.000
_cell.length_c   1.000
_cell.angle_alpha   90.00
_cell.angle_beta   90.00
_cell.angle_gamma   90.00
#
_symmetry.space_group_name_H-M   'P 1'
#
loop_
_entity.id
_entity.type
_entity.pdbx_description
1 polymer ?
#
loop_
_entity_poly.entity_id
_entity_poly.type
_entity_poly.pdbx_seq_one_letter_code
_entity_poly.pdbx_strand_id
1 'polypeptide(L)'
;MSDEPDNPFKGTPFEAMFQQFSGAAGAGGTPDLNAIFAQVQQLLSGSADGKPVNWDLAKDIARKTVSAAGDRSMTSTDSDRVADAVRLAEHWLDDATTLPEVSATSQAWSRAEWVENTLPVWQTVVDPVAEHVAGAMGNALPAEAQQFAGPMAGMLRQLGGSVFGAQVGQGLGELAGEVVSSSDIGLPLGPTGQAILLPDNVAKFAEGLGLTDEDVRLYLALREVAHQRLYAGVPWLRQHLLAAVADYASGIEVDTGKIERAMADIDPQNPEAMQEALAGGLFEPEDSEQQKAALVRLETTLALVEGWVDDVVREATKDRMPAAIQLAETVRRRRAAGGPAEQTFATLVGLQLRPRRLRDAANLWAAVRDARGVEGRDTLWSHPDLMPSTSDLDDPIGFAQHAGELSNIDITDFLTDETDETPEPPADKPQDDDGDNPAK
;
A
#
# COMPACT_ATOMS: atom_id res chain seq x y z
N MET A 1 19.45 41.91 -27.40
CA MET A 1 18.86 40.64 -26.96
C MET A 1 19.68 40.23 -25.78
N SER A 2 19.11 40.38 -24.59
CA SER A 2 19.76 40.14 -23.31
C SER A 2 19.66 38.64 -23.05
N ASP A 3 20.77 37.94 -22.93
CA ASP A 3 20.80 36.54 -22.51
C ASP A 3 20.41 36.47 -21.03
N GLU A 4 19.17 36.07 -20.78
CA GLU A 4 18.70 35.68 -19.47
C GLU A 4 19.30 34.30 -19.15
N PRO A 5 19.97 34.11 -18.00
CA PRO A 5 20.52 32.80 -17.66
C PRO A 5 19.37 31.80 -17.50
N ASP A 6 19.46 30.70 -18.25
CA ASP A 6 18.47 29.62 -18.24
C ASP A 6 18.34 29.06 -16.82
N ASN A 7 17.13 29.06 -16.27
CA ASN A 7 16.86 28.61 -14.89
C ASN A 7 16.80 27.08 -14.87
N PRO A 8 17.79 26.38 -14.28
CA PRO A 8 17.86 24.93 -14.31
C PRO A 8 16.87 24.25 -13.35
N PHE A 9 16.12 25.03 -12.56
CA PHE A 9 15.17 24.53 -11.55
C PHE A 9 13.72 24.80 -11.90
N LYS A 10 13.43 25.22 -13.14
CA LYS A 10 12.07 25.52 -13.63
C LYS A 10 11.14 24.32 -13.46
N GLY A 11 10.03 24.50 -12.75
CA GLY A 11 9.04 23.47 -12.44
C GLY A 11 9.30 22.64 -11.17
N THR A 12 10.35 22.97 -10.39
CA THR A 12 10.67 22.26 -9.14
C THR A 12 10.35 23.12 -7.90
N PRO A 13 10.24 22.54 -6.68
CA PRO A 13 10.13 23.33 -5.44
C PRO A 13 11.31 24.29 -5.21
N PHE A 14 12.44 24.01 -5.87
CA PHE A 14 13.63 24.86 -5.87
C PHE A 14 13.55 26.03 -6.86
N GLU A 15 12.52 26.10 -7.72
CA GLU A 15 12.31 27.23 -8.63
C GLU A 15 12.14 28.55 -7.85
N ALA A 16 11.34 28.51 -6.78
CA ALA A 16 11.13 29.67 -5.90
C ALA A 16 12.42 30.07 -5.18
N MET A 17 13.22 29.08 -4.76
CA MET A 17 14.51 29.30 -4.12
C MET A 17 15.52 29.89 -5.12
N PHE A 18 15.57 29.38 -6.35
CA PHE A 18 16.46 29.88 -7.41
C PHE A 18 16.06 31.28 -7.87
N GLN A 19 14.77 31.57 -8.03
CA GLN A 19 14.29 32.93 -8.33
C GLN A 19 14.59 33.92 -7.21
N GLN A 20 14.49 33.49 -5.95
CA GLN A 20 14.87 34.31 -4.80
C GLN A 20 16.39 34.52 -4.72
N PHE A 21 17.18 33.51 -5.07
CA PHE A 21 18.64 33.58 -5.08
C PHE A 21 19.17 34.41 -6.26
N SER A 22 18.59 34.24 -7.45
CA SER A 22 18.94 34.99 -8.67
C SER A 22 18.41 36.42 -8.63
N GLY A 23 17.22 36.64 -8.05
CA GLY A 23 16.66 37.95 -7.76
C GLY A 23 17.45 38.73 -6.71
N ALA A 24 18.00 38.05 -5.69
CA ALA A 24 18.90 38.67 -4.71
C ALA A 24 20.30 38.95 -5.29
N ALA A 25 20.84 38.03 -6.11
CA ALA A 25 22.13 38.19 -6.79
C ALA A 25 22.11 39.32 -7.83
N GLY A 26 20.98 39.53 -8.53
CA GLY A 26 20.81 40.61 -9.50
C GLY A 26 20.66 42.02 -8.89
N ALA A 27 20.30 42.12 -7.61
CA ALA A 27 20.06 43.40 -6.93
C ALA A 27 21.23 43.89 -6.06
N GLY A 28 22.38 43.20 -6.08
CA GLY A 28 23.54 43.56 -5.25
C GLY A 28 23.31 43.42 -3.75
N GLY A 29 22.19 42.80 -3.34
CA GLY A 29 21.94 42.41 -1.97
C GLY A 29 22.66 41.11 -1.71
N THR A 30 23.72 41.13 -0.90
CA THR A 30 24.25 39.90 -0.32
C THR A 30 23.10 39.15 0.32
N PRO A 31 22.77 37.92 -0.12
CA PRO A 31 21.79 37.10 0.57
C PRO A 31 22.19 37.09 2.04
N ASP A 32 21.26 37.42 2.94
CA ASP A 32 21.56 37.46 4.36
C ASP A 32 21.94 36.03 4.79
N LEU A 33 23.24 35.77 4.80
CA LEU A 33 23.81 34.46 5.09
C LEU A 33 23.36 34.01 6.47
N ASN A 34 23.05 34.92 7.40
CA ASN A 34 22.49 34.57 8.70
C ASN A 34 21.04 34.09 8.62
N ALA A 35 20.23 34.62 7.70
CA ALA A 35 18.85 34.16 7.49
C ALA A 35 18.82 32.79 6.80
N ILE A 36 19.70 32.59 5.80
CA ILE A 36 19.89 31.27 5.16
C ILE A 36 20.44 30.28 6.18
N PHE A 37 21.42 30.67 6.99
CA PHE A 37 22.00 29.81 8.01
C PHE A 37 20.98 29.49 9.11
N ALA A 38 20.12 30.43 9.51
CA ALA A 38 19.03 30.16 10.46
C ALA A 38 17.98 29.21 9.86
N GLN A 39 17.63 29.36 8.59
CA GLN A 39 16.67 28.47 7.91
C GLN A 39 17.24 27.07 7.69
N VAL A 40 18.52 26.97 7.33
CA VAL A 40 19.29 25.72 7.26
C VAL A 40 19.41 25.10 8.66
N GLN A 41 19.75 25.89 9.68
CA GLN A 41 19.87 25.43 11.06
C GLN A 41 18.52 24.96 11.62
N GLN A 42 17.40 25.57 11.21
CA GLN A 42 16.06 25.15 11.61
C GLN A 42 15.60 23.86 10.90
N LEU A 43 15.98 23.68 9.63
CA LEU A 43 15.85 22.41 8.92
C LEU A 43 16.74 21.30 9.53
N LEU A 44 17.97 21.64 9.93
CA LEU A 44 18.89 20.71 10.59
C LEU A 44 18.46 20.39 12.03
N SER A 45 17.93 21.34 12.79
CA SER A 45 17.53 21.13 14.18
C SER A 45 16.27 20.29 14.34
N GLY A 46 15.40 20.26 13.32
CA GLY A 46 14.25 19.35 13.27
C GLY A 46 14.62 17.89 12.97
N SER A 47 15.89 17.61 12.63
CA SER A 47 16.37 16.27 12.22
C SER A 47 17.19 15.57 13.31
N ALA A 48 16.96 15.91 14.59
CA ALA A 48 17.86 15.57 15.70
C ALA A 48 18.08 14.07 15.97
N ASP A 49 17.28 13.18 15.38
CA ASP A 49 17.32 11.74 15.67
C ASP A 49 18.15 10.90 14.69
N GLY A 50 18.68 11.48 13.60
CA GLY A 50 19.44 10.70 12.60
C GLY A 50 18.63 9.60 11.91
N LYS A 51 17.29 9.74 11.91
CA LYS A 51 16.36 8.80 11.28
C LYS A 51 16.48 8.85 9.74
N PRO A 52 16.22 7.72 9.05
CA PRO A 52 16.24 7.63 7.58
C PRO A 52 15.31 8.62 6.89
N VAL A 53 14.22 9.00 7.55
CA VAL A 53 13.22 9.96 7.05
C VAL A 53 12.97 11.05 8.09
N ASN A 54 12.95 12.30 7.66
CA ASN A 54 12.50 13.42 8.47
C ASN A 54 10.96 13.53 8.40
N TRP A 55 10.27 12.81 9.29
CA TRP A 55 8.80 12.79 9.35
C TRP A 55 8.16 14.10 9.82
N ASP A 56 8.85 14.89 10.63
CA ASP A 56 8.37 16.21 11.03
C ASP A 56 8.31 17.15 9.83
N LEU A 57 9.36 17.15 9.00
CA LEU A 57 9.39 17.88 7.74
C LEU A 57 8.33 17.34 6.76
N ALA A 58 8.19 16.02 6.64
CA ALA A 58 7.18 15.40 5.79
C ALA A 58 5.77 15.86 6.17
N LYS A 59 5.43 15.77 7.46
CA LYS A 59 4.16 16.23 8.01
C LYS A 59 3.94 17.72 7.77
N ASP A 60 4.94 18.57 8.02
CA ASP A 60 4.84 20.01 7.80
C ASP A 60 4.57 20.36 6.33
N ILE A 61 5.24 19.68 5.39
CA ILE A 61 5.01 19.88 3.95
C ILE A 61 3.61 19.40 3.58
N ALA A 62 3.22 18.19 3.98
CA ALA A 62 1.89 17.65 3.68
C ALA A 62 0.78 18.58 4.20
N ARG A 63 0.91 19.07 5.44
CA ARG A 63 0.00 20.04 6.08
C ARG A 63 -0.05 21.38 5.32
N LYS A 64 1.09 21.89 4.84
CA LYS A 64 1.13 23.10 4.01
C LYS A 64 0.47 22.89 2.65
N THR A 65 0.70 21.74 2.01
CA THR A 65 0.09 21.39 0.72
C THR A 65 -1.43 21.34 0.82
N VAL A 66 -1.98 20.65 1.82
CA VAL A 66 -3.45 20.59 2.00
C VAL A 66 -4.05 21.94 2.41
N SER A 67 -3.34 22.72 3.24
CA SER A 67 -3.76 24.07 3.62
C SER A 67 -3.81 25.02 2.42
N ALA A 68 -2.79 24.99 1.56
CA ALA A 68 -2.75 25.77 0.32
C ALA A 68 -3.87 25.37 -0.65
N ALA A 69 -4.30 24.10 -0.63
CA ALA A 69 -5.45 23.59 -1.37
C ALA A 69 -6.81 23.89 -0.71
N GLY A 70 -6.85 24.69 0.35
CA GLY A 70 -8.08 25.18 0.99
C GLY A 70 -8.73 24.20 1.97
N ASP A 71 -7.95 23.33 2.63
CA ASP A 71 -8.48 22.46 3.70
C ASP A 71 -9.14 23.29 4.83
N ARG A 72 -10.27 22.80 5.33
CA ARG A 72 -11.02 23.43 6.43
C ARG A 72 -11.26 22.44 7.56
N SER A 73 -11.53 22.95 8.75
CA SER A 73 -11.96 22.10 9.86
C SER A 73 -13.37 21.53 9.62
N MET A 74 -13.59 20.32 10.12
CA MET A 74 -14.89 19.65 10.05
C MET A 74 -15.89 20.28 11.02
N THR A 75 -17.12 20.43 10.56
CA THR A 75 -18.23 20.94 11.36
C THR A 75 -19.00 19.78 12.01
N SER A 76 -19.84 20.07 13.01
CA SER A 76 -20.73 19.04 13.57
C SER A 76 -21.66 18.45 12.51
N THR A 77 -22.15 19.28 11.58
CA THR A 77 -22.99 18.84 10.47
C THR A 77 -22.27 17.86 9.54
N ASP A 78 -20.98 18.06 9.30
CA ASP A 78 -20.17 17.11 8.52
C ASP A 78 -20.12 15.76 9.21
N SER A 79 -19.82 15.76 10.51
CA SER A 79 -19.78 14.55 11.34
C SER A 79 -21.12 13.83 11.39
N ASP A 80 -22.23 14.57 11.57
CA ASP A 80 -23.58 13.99 11.62
C ASP A 80 -23.95 13.31 10.29
N ARG A 81 -23.66 13.96 9.15
CA ARG A 81 -23.92 13.40 7.81
C ARG A 81 -23.10 12.15 7.52
N VAL A 82 -21.83 12.13 7.95
CA VAL A 82 -21.00 10.92 7.81
C VAL A 82 -21.53 9.81 8.72
N ALA A 83 -21.93 10.14 9.96
CA ALA A 83 -22.47 9.17 10.89
C ALA A 83 -23.79 8.56 10.41
N ASP A 84 -24.70 9.36 9.83
CA ASP A 84 -25.93 8.88 9.21
C ASP A 84 -25.66 7.93 8.03
N ALA A 85 -24.75 8.33 7.12
CA ALA A 85 -24.38 7.52 5.97
C ALA A 85 -23.72 6.19 6.37
N VAL A 86 -22.84 6.20 7.37
CA VAL A 86 -22.17 5.00 7.90
C VAL A 86 -23.19 4.06 8.55
N ARG A 87 -24.11 4.56 9.39
CA ARG A 87 -25.17 3.73 9.99
C ARG A 87 -26.05 3.06 8.94
N LEU A 88 -26.41 3.80 7.89
CA LEU A 88 -27.20 3.25 6.79
C LEU A 88 -26.40 2.22 6.00
N ALA A 89 -25.11 2.47 5.77
CA ALA A 89 -24.21 1.56 5.09
C ALA A 89 -24.04 0.24 5.86
N GLU A 90 -23.80 0.28 7.17
CA GLU A 90 -23.75 -0.92 8.02
C GLU A 90 -25.01 -1.76 7.84
N HIS A 91 -26.18 -1.14 7.98
CA HIS A 91 -27.45 -1.83 7.83
C HIS A 91 -27.65 -2.47 6.43
N TRP A 92 -27.17 -1.83 5.38
CA TRP A 92 -27.28 -2.37 4.01
C TRP A 92 -26.31 -3.52 3.75
N LEU A 93 -25.19 -3.57 4.46
CA LEU A 93 -24.16 -4.58 4.29
C LEU A 93 -24.46 -5.88 5.04
N ASP A 94 -25.34 -5.85 6.04
CA ASP A 94 -25.73 -7.03 6.83
C ASP A 94 -26.23 -8.21 5.99
N ASP A 95 -26.93 -7.94 4.89
CA ASP A 95 -27.42 -8.98 3.98
C ASP A 95 -26.38 -9.38 2.92
N ALA A 96 -25.30 -8.62 2.77
CA ALA A 96 -24.34 -8.75 1.67
C ALA A 96 -23.02 -9.42 2.08
N THR A 97 -22.75 -9.55 3.38
CA THR A 97 -21.55 -10.23 3.91
C THR A 97 -21.83 -10.89 5.26
N THR A 98 -21.15 -12.00 5.55
CA THR A 98 -21.19 -12.65 6.87
C THR A 98 -20.21 -12.02 7.87
N LEU A 99 -19.34 -11.10 7.42
CA LEU A 99 -18.41 -10.41 8.31
C LEU A 99 -19.21 -9.46 9.22
N PRO A 100 -18.94 -9.48 10.54
CA PRO A 100 -19.74 -8.76 11.51
C PRO A 100 -19.66 -7.26 11.28
N GLU A 101 -20.75 -6.57 11.62
CA GLU A 101 -20.71 -5.12 11.84
C GLU A 101 -19.54 -4.81 12.78
N VAL A 102 -18.67 -3.90 12.34
CA VAL A 102 -17.73 -3.31 13.28
C VAL A 102 -18.52 -2.24 14.00
N SER A 103 -18.46 -2.16 15.33
CA SER A 103 -19.07 -1.06 16.10
C SER A 103 -18.43 0.27 15.70
N ALA A 104 -18.78 0.76 14.51
CA ALA A 104 -17.99 1.74 13.80
C ALA A 104 -18.26 3.09 14.43
N THR A 105 -17.26 3.60 15.16
CA THR A 105 -17.23 5.03 15.41
C THR A 105 -16.95 5.70 14.06
N SER A 106 -17.97 6.34 13.49
CA SER A 106 -17.84 7.11 12.25
C SER A 106 -17.09 8.42 12.52
N GLN A 107 -16.17 8.81 11.64
CA GLN A 107 -15.53 10.12 11.72
C GLN A 107 -15.53 10.84 10.37
N ALA A 108 -15.79 12.15 10.41
CA ALA A 108 -15.50 13.05 9.32
C ALA A 108 -14.11 13.64 9.55
N TRP A 109 -13.20 13.47 8.59
CA TRP A 109 -11.87 14.07 8.65
C TRP A 109 -11.69 15.16 7.60
N SER A 110 -10.95 16.20 7.96
CA SER A 110 -10.30 17.08 6.99
C SER A 110 -9.12 16.37 6.33
N ARG A 111 -8.59 16.93 5.23
CA ARG A 111 -7.39 16.41 4.58
C ARG A 111 -6.20 16.45 5.53
N ALA A 112 -6.11 17.51 6.32
CA ALA A 112 -5.06 17.66 7.31
C ALA A 112 -5.20 16.69 8.49
N GLU A 113 -6.41 16.32 8.90
CA GLU A 113 -6.64 15.24 9.87
C GLU A 113 -6.30 13.87 9.28
N TRP A 114 -6.57 13.62 8.00
CA TRP A 114 -6.16 12.39 7.33
C TRP A 114 -4.63 12.22 7.30
N VAL A 115 -3.89 13.28 6.96
CA VAL A 115 -2.41 13.27 7.01
C VAL A 115 -1.91 12.88 8.40
N GLU A 116 -2.44 13.51 9.44
CA GLU A 116 -2.02 13.31 10.83
C GLU A 116 -2.29 11.89 11.32
N ASN A 117 -3.52 11.40 11.09
CA ASN A 117 -3.96 10.13 11.64
C ASN A 117 -3.45 8.92 10.85
N THR A 118 -3.03 9.08 9.60
CA THR A 118 -2.44 7.99 8.79
C THR A 118 -0.92 7.92 8.87
N LEU A 119 -0.26 8.98 9.37
CA LEU A 119 1.20 9.08 9.46
C LEU A 119 1.89 7.87 10.12
N PRO A 120 1.38 7.28 11.23
CA PRO A 120 2.02 6.13 11.85
C PRO A 120 2.08 4.89 10.94
N VAL A 121 1.07 4.70 10.08
CA VAL A 121 1.05 3.58 9.13
C VAL A 121 2.04 3.85 8.00
N TRP A 122 2.09 5.10 7.50
CA TRP A 122 3.09 5.50 6.51
C TRP A 122 4.52 5.32 6.99
N GLN A 123 4.81 5.64 8.26
CA GLN A 123 6.11 5.35 8.88
C GLN A 123 6.47 3.86 8.77
N THR A 124 5.53 2.97 9.11
CA THR A 124 5.74 1.52 9.04
C THR A 124 6.01 1.02 7.62
N VAL A 125 5.39 1.64 6.61
CA VAL A 125 5.51 1.29 5.19
C VAL A 125 6.81 1.83 4.59
N VAL A 126 7.20 3.05 4.96
CA VAL A 126 8.21 3.84 4.28
C VAL A 126 9.59 3.77 4.95
N ASP A 127 9.65 3.67 6.29
CA ASP A 127 10.92 3.61 7.02
C ASP A 127 11.81 2.44 6.53
N PRO A 128 11.30 1.20 6.34
CA PRO A 128 12.13 0.11 5.83
C PRO A 128 12.75 0.42 4.47
N VAL A 129 12.01 1.06 3.57
CA VAL A 129 12.52 1.44 2.25
C VAL A 129 13.66 2.44 2.38
N ALA A 130 13.45 3.49 3.18
CA ALA A 130 14.44 4.53 3.40
C ALA A 130 15.72 4.00 4.05
N GLU A 131 15.59 3.06 5.01
CA GLU A 131 16.74 2.37 5.63
C GLU A 131 17.56 1.59 4.61
N HIS A 132 16.91 0.83 3.73
CA HIS A 132 17.58 0.00 2.74
C HIS A 132 18.27 0.85 1.67
N VAL A 133 17.62 1.90 1.17
CA VAL A 133 18.22 2.82 0.18
C VAL A 133 19.43 3.55 0.79
N ALA A 134 19.31 4.06 2.01
CA ALA A 134 20.42 4.74 2.69
C ALA A 134 21.58 3.77 2.99
N GLY A 135 21.27 2.53 3.39
CA GLY A 135 22.25 1.47 3.61
C GLY A 135 23.01 1.09 2.34
N ALA A 136 22.30 0.90 1.23
CA ALA A 136 22.89 0.55 -0.05
C ALA A 136 23.84 1.64 -0.59
N MET A 137 23.46 2.92 -0.48
CA MET A 137 24.36 4.03 -0.82
C MET A 137 25.59 4.12 0.09
N GLY A 138 25.44 3.81 1.39
CA GLY A 138 26.57 3.78 2.33
C GLY A 138 27.58 2.66 2.03
N ASN A 139 27.08 1.49 1.62
CA ASN A 139 27.90 0.34 1.25
C ASN A 139 28.61 0.50 -0.10
N ALA A 140 28.11 1.36 -0.98
CA ALA A 140 28.74 1.68 -2.26
C ALA A 140 29.97 2.59 -2.14
N LEU A 141 30.24 3.19 -0.97
CA LEU A 141 31.43 4.01 -0.74
C LEU A 141 32.69 3.14 -0.50
N PRO A 142 33.83 3.45 -1.15
CA PRO A 142 35.10 2.76 -0.91
C PRO A 142 35.51 2.76 0.57
N ALA A 143 36.11 1.67 1.05
CA ALA A 143 36.50 1.51 2.45
C ALA A 143 37.48 2.60 2.93
N GLU A 144 38.36 3.10 2.07
CA GLU A 144 39.25 4.22 2.38
C GLU A 144 38.50 5.55 2.57
N ALA A 145 37.39 5.75 1.86
CA ALA A 145 36.56 6.96 1.97
C ALA A 145 35.64 6.92 3.20
N GLN A 146 35.17 5.74 3.62
CA GLN A 146 34.30 5.59 4.81
C GLN A 146 34.97 6.09 6.10
N GLN A 147 36.29 5.92 6.26
CA GLN A 147 37.02 6.36 7.45
C GLN A 147 37.21 7.88 7.52
N PHE A 148 37.41 8.54 6.37
CA PHE A 148 37.52 10.00 6.28
C PHE A 148 36.16 10.70 6.19
N ALA A 149 35.13 9.98 5.74
CA ALA A 149 33.79 10.52 5.58
C ALA A 149 32.98 10.53 6.88
N GLY A 150 33.38 9.92 8.00
CA GLY A 150 32.54 9.75 9.21
C GLY A 150 31.65 10.96 9.60
N PRO A 151 32.21 12.16 9.82
CA PRO A 151 31.42 13.37 10.10
C PRO A 151 30.58 13.85 8.91
N MET A 152 31.10 13.73 7.68
CA MET A 152 30.42 14.13 6.45
C MET A 152 29.30 13.15 6.06
N ALA A 153 29.42 11.87 6.39
CA ALA A 153 28.45 10.80 6.18
C ALA A 153 27.27 10.92 7.14
N GLY A 154 27.49 11.45 8.35
CA GLY A 154 26.39 11.87 9.24
C GLY A 154 25.58 13.00 8.63
N MET A 155 26.26 14.04 8.12
CA MET A 155 25.62 15.17 7.44
C MET A 155 24.90 14.74 6.15
N LEU A 156 25.48 13.87 5.33
CA LEU A 156 24.86 13.34 4.12
C LEU A 156 23.62 12.49 4.43
N ARG A 157 23.66 11.65 5.48
CA ARG A 157 22.47 10.90 5.94
C ARG A 157 21.35 11.84 6.40
N GLN A 158 21.69 12.90 7.13
CA GLN A 158 20.72 13.91 7.57
C GLN A 158 20.11 14.67 6.39
N LEU A 159 20.93 15.06 5.41
CA LEU A 159 20.46 15.68 4.17
C LEU A 159 19.57 14.72 3.36
N GLY A 160 19.98 13.45 3.23
CA GLY A 160 19.22 12.39 2.57
C GLY A 160 17.84 12.20 3.20
N GLY A 161 17.78 12.08 4.54
CA GLY A 161 16.50 11.95 5.23
C GLY A 161 15.60 13.18 5.17
N SER A 162 16.18 14.37 5.01
CA SER A 162 15.41 15.61 4.76
C SER A 162 14.84 15.66 3.35
N VAL A 163 15.61 15.28 2.32
CA VAL A 163 15.13 15.19 0.94
C VAL A 163 14.03 14.13 0.82
N PHE A 164 14.25 12.96 1.42
CA PHE A 164 13.27 11.88 1.44
C PHE A 164 12.00 12.32 2.19
N GLY A 165 12.13 12.91 3.38
CA GLY A 165 11.02 13.49 4.12
C GLY A 165 10.24 14.54 3.32
N ALA A 166 10.94 15.37 2.53
CA ALA A 166 10.28 16.36 1.70
C ALA A 166 9.44 15.76 0.57
N GLN A 167 9.97 14.73 -0.12
CA GLN A 167 9.24 13.99 -1.16
C GLN A 167 8.03 13.25 -0.57
N VAL A 168 8.21 12.62 0.59
CA VAL A 168 7.12 11.97 1.33
C VAL A 168 6.02 12.95 1.67
N GLY A 169 6.38 14.10 2.24
CA GLY A 169 5.42 15.13 2.60
C GLY A 169 4.62 15.65 1.40
N GLN A 170 5.27 15.85 0.26
CA GLN A 170 4.60 16.29 -0.95
C GLN A 170 3.59 15.25 -1.44
N GLY A 171 4.01 13.98 -1.57
CA GLY A 171 3.13 12.89 -2.00
C GLY A 171 1.94 12.69 -1.06
N LEU A 172 2.17 12.68 0.25
CA LEU A 172 1.09 12.59 1.24
C LEU A 172 0.10 13.77 1.16
N GLY A 173 0.60 14.99 0.94
CA GLY A 173 -0.24 16.17 0.77
C GLY A 173 -1.12 16.12 -0.48
N GLU A 174 -0.56 15.67 -1.60
CA GLU A 174 -1.29 15.46 -2.85
C GLU A 174 -2.33 14.33 -2.72
N LEU A 175 -1.94 13.21 -2.11
CA LEU A 175 -2.80 12.07 -1.86
C LEU A 175 -4.00 12.44 -0.97
N ALA A 176 -3.76 13.19 0.10
CA ALA A 176 -4.82 13.70 0.98
C ALA A 176 -5.83 14.59 0.24
N GLY A 177 -5.41 15.25 -0.85
CA GLY A 177 -6.28 16.05 -1.71
C GLY A 177 -7.24 15.24 -2.60
N GLU A 178 -7.05 13.92 -2.67
CA GLU A 178 -7.80 13.03 -3.54
C GLU A 178 -8.61 11.99 -2.77
N VAL A 179 -8.04 11.34 -1.77
CA VAL A 179 -8.69 10.22 -1.08
C VAL A 179 -10.02 10.63 -0.47
N VAL A 180 -11.04 9.77 -0.60
CA VAL A 180 -12.37 10.07 -0.04
C VAL A 180 -12.62 9.41 1.31
N SER A 181 -11.76 8.46 1.71
CA SER A 181 -11.86 7.70 2.94
C SER A 181 -10.48 7.24 3.43
N SER A 182 -10.43 6.59 4.59
CA SER A 182 -9.15 6.07 5.13
C SER A 182 -8.64 4.81 4.40
N SER A 183 -9.56 4.04 3.80
CA SER A 183 -9.27 2.79 3.08
C SER A 183 -9.53 2.88 1.56
N ASP A 184 -9.79 4.08 1.03
CA ASP A 184 -9.50 4.41 -0.37
C ASP A 184 -8.03 4.02 -0.64
N ILE A 185 -7.48 3.79 -1.81
CA ILE A 185 -6.16 3.12 -2.00
C ILE A 185 -6.05 1.66 -1.54
N GLY A 186 -6.99 1.13 -0.75
CA GLY A 186 -7.05 -0.29 -0.40
C GLY A 186 -6.07 -0.73 0.68
N LEU A 187 -5.42 0.18 1.40
CA LEU A 187 -4.60 -0.15 2.58
C LEU A 187 -5.31 0.29 3.88
N PRO A 188 -5.12 -0.43 4.99
CA PRO A 188 -5.73 -0.08 6.28
C PRO A 188 -4.95 1.05 6.97
N LEU A 189 -5.02 2.26 6.43
CA LEU A 189 -4.28 3.42 6.92
C LEU A 189 -4.88 4.02 8.20
N GLY A 190 -6.18 3.88 8.40
CA GLY A 190 -6.89 4.36 9.58
C GLY A 190 -6.84 3.38 10.77
N PRO A 191 -7.36 3.80 11.94
CA PRO A 191 -7.65 2.90 13.05
C PRO A 191 -8.64 1.81 12.62
N THR A 192 -8.39 0.57 13.04
CA THR A 192 -9.29 -0.55 12.75
C THR A 192 -10.68 -0.31 13.34
N GLY A 193 -11.72 -0.51 12.53
CA GLY A 193 -13.10 -0.43 12.98
C GLY A 193 -13.66 0.98 13.09
N GLN A 194 -13.07 1.94 12.37
CA GLN A 194 -13.58 3.29 12.27
C GLN A 194 -13.81 3.64 10.81
N ALA A 195 -15.07 3.82 10.43
CA ALA A 195 -15.41 4.26 9.09
C ALA A 195 -15.18 5.77 8.98
N ILE A 196 -14.21 6.14 8.15
CA ILE A 196 -13.77 7.53 8.00
C ILE A 196 -14.07 8.01 6.58
N LEU A 197 -14.73 9.16 6.46
CA LEU A 197 -14.91 9.86 5.19
C LEU A 197 -14.30 11.26 5.24
N LEU A 198 -13.89 11.77 4.09
CA LEU A 198 -13.42 13.14 3.91
C LEU A 198 -14.50 13.96 3.19
N PRO A 199 -15.38 14.69 3.90
CA PRO A 199 -16.57 15.34 3.31
C PRO A 199 -16.28 16.25 2.12
N ASP A 200 -15.19 17.02 2.16
CA ASP A 200 -14.83 17.93 1.07
C ASP A 200 -14.34 17.18 -0.17
N ASN A 201 -13.66 16.04 0.02
CA ASN A 201 -13.24 15.19 -1.10
C ASN A 201 -14.41 14.38 -1.66
N VAL A 202 -15.36 13.97 -0.80
CA VAL A 202 -16.64 13.38 -1.23
C VAL A 202 -17.44 14.37 -2.08
N ALA A 203 -17.51 15.64 -1.65
CA ALA A 203 -18.18 16.69 -2.42
C ALA A 203 -17.48 16.93 -3.77
N LYS A 204 -16.14 17.05 -3.77
CA LYS A 204 -15.35 17.15 -5.00
C LYS A 204 -15.54 15.95 -5.93
N PHE A 205 -15.66 14.74 -5.38
CA PHE A 205 -15.92 13.52 -6.16
C PHE A 205 -17.31 13.55 -6.81
N ALA A 206 -18.31 14.18 -6.17
CA ALA A 206 -19.66 14.30 -6.71
C ALA A 206 -19.76 15.26 -7.91
N GLU A 207 -18.81 16.19 -8.05
CA GLU A 207 -18.83 17.23 -9.08
C GLU A 207 -18.92 16.62 -10.50
N GLY A 208 -19.87 17.12 -11.29
CA GLY A 208 -20.05 16.70 -12.68
C GLY A 208 -20.69 15.32 -12.89
N LEU A 209 -21.01 14.57 -11.83
CA LEU A 209 -21.67 13.26 -11.96
C LEU A 209 -23.18 13.36 -12.21
N GLY A 210 -23.80 14.48 -11.87
CA GLY A 210 -25.26 14.66 -11.95
C GLY A 210 -26.04 13.81 -10.93
N LEU A 211 -25.37 13.36 -9.87
CA LEU A 211 -25.92 12.58 -8.76
C LEU A 211 -26.07 13.46 -7.51
N THR A 212 -26.87 13.01 -6.54
CA THR A 212 -27.02 13.72 -5.27
C THR A 212 -25.80 13.51 -4.37
N ASP A 213 -25.44 14.50 -3.57
CA ASP A 213 -24.36 14.39 -2.57
C ASP A 213 -24.62 13.27 -1.56
N GLU A 214 -25.90 12.98 -1.28
CA GLU A 214 -26.33 11.91 -0.38
C GLU A 214 -26.06 10.53 -0.97
N ASP A 215 -26.41 10.30 -2.25
CA ASP A 215 -26.11 9.04 -2.94
C ASP A 215 -24.59 8.82 -3.04
N VAL A 216 -23.83 9.85 -3.43
CA VAL A 216 -22.37 9.74 -3.53
C VAL A 216 -21.76 9.38 -2.17
N ARG A 217 -22.18 10.09 -1.10
CA ARG A 217 -21.69 9.84 0.26
C ARG A 217 -22.06 8.45 0.74
N LEU A 218 -23.30 8.00 0.54
CA LEU A 218 -23.74 6.67 0.96
C LEU A 218 -22.96 5.57 0.23
N TYR A 219 -22.76 5.71 -1.08
CA TYR A 219 -21.99 4.74 -1.85
C TYR A 219 -20.54 4.64 -1.37
N LEU A 220 -19.89 5.78 -1.09
CA LEU A 220 -18.53 5.80 -0.56
C LEU A 220 -18.47 5.29 0.89
N ALA A 221 -19.50 5.55 1.70
CA ALA A 221 -19.65 4.98 3.04
C ALA A 221 -19.77 3.45 2.98
N LEU A 222 -20.56 2.89 2.06
CA LEU A 222 -20.69 1.44 1.85
C LEU A 222 -19.34 0.78 1.54
N ARG A 223 -18.53 1.43 0.70
CA ARG A 223 -17.17 0.93 0.41
C ARG A 223 -16.30 0.95 1.67
N GLU A 224 -16.21 2.10 2.33
CA GLU A 224 -15.38 2.25 3.53
C GLU A 224 -15.80 1.26 4.63
N VAL A 225 -17.11 1.11 4.88
CA VAL A 225 -17.62 0.15 5.86
C VAL A 225 -17.28 -1.29 5.46
N ALA A 226 -17.40 -1.65 4.19
CA ALA A 226 -16.98 -2.98 3.73
C ALA A 226 -15.48 -3.22 3.98
N HIS A 227 -14.61 -2.25 3.69
CA HIS A 227 -13.19 -2.32 4.04
C HIS A 227 -12.99 -2.49 5.55
N GLN A 228 -13.70 -1.73 6.39
CA GLN A 228 -13.57 -1.83 7.84
C GLN A 228 -14.03 -3.20 8.37
N ARG A 229 -15.16 -3.74 7.88
CA ARG A 229 -15.62 -5.10 8.21
C ARG A 229 -14.59 -6.14 7.80
N LEU A 230 -13.98 -6.00 6.63
CA LEU A 230 -12.91 -6.89 6.17
C LEU A 230 -11.69 -6.83 7.08
N TYR A 231 -11.13 -5.64 7.32
CA TYR A 231 -9.92 -5.50 8.13
C TYR A 231 -10.11 -5.84 9.60
N ALA A 232 -11.31 -5.63 10.16
CA ALA A 232 -11.63 -6.05 11.52
C ALA A 232 -11.92 -7.55 11.62
N GLY A 233 -12.60 -8.11 10.60
CA GLY A 233 -12.99 -9.53 10.55
C GLY A 233 -11.88 -10.48 10.13
N VAL A 234 -10.80 -9.98 9.52
CA VAL A 234 -9.70 -10.79 8.95
C VAL A 234 -8.36 -10.38 9.57
N PRO A 235 -7.98 -10.93 10.75
CA PRO A 235 -6.84 -10.43 11.52
C PRO A 235 -5.48 -10.53 10.81
N TRP A 236 -5.30 -11.52 9.93
CA TRP A 236 -4.04 -11.74 9.23
C TRP A 236 -3.82 -10.73 8.09
N LEU A 237 -4.88 -10.16 7.52
CA LEU A 237 -4.82 -9.38 6.28
C LEU A 237 -3.97 -8.11 6.41
N ARG A 238 -4.16 -7.38 7.52
CA ARG A 238 -3.38 -6.16 7.80
C ARG A 238 -1.89 -6.46 7.86
N GLN A 239 -1.50 -7.47 8.63
CA GLN A 239 -0.10 -7.86 8.76
C GLN A 239 0.46 -8.36 7.43
N HIS A 240 -0.31 -9.12 6.66
CA HIS A 240 0.09 -9.64 5.37
C HIS A 240 0.37 -8.53 4.35
N LEU A 241 -0.50 -7.52 4.25
CA LEU A 241 -0.29 -6.36 3.37
C LEU A 241 0.98 -5.57 3.75
N LEU A 242 1.16 -5.29 5.05
CA LEU A 242 2.34 -4.55 5.53
C LEU A 242 3.63 -5.36 5.37
N ALA A 243 3.57 -6.69 5.58
CA ALA A 243 4.71 -7.58 5.35
C ALA A 243 5.09 -7.64 3.88
N ALA A 244 4.13 -7.68 2.95
CA ALA A 244 4.41 -7.69 1.52
C ALA A 244 5.16 -6.42 1.05
N VAL A 245 4.83 -5.26 1.64
CA VAL A 245 5.58 -4.01 1.43
C VAL A 245 7.00 -4.12 1.99
N ALA A 246 7.15 -4.61 3.22
CA ALA A 246 8.46 -4.75 3.87
C ALA A 246 9.37 -5.74 3.12
N ASP A 247 8.82 -6.87 2.65
CA ASP A 247 9.53 -7.87 1.84
C ASP A 247 10.06 -7.24 0.54
N TYR A 248 9.23 -6.46 -0.15
CA TYR A 248 9.64 -5.73 -1.34
C TYR A 248 10.79 -4.76 -1.05
N ALA A 249 10.67 -3.98 0.04
CA ALA A 249 11.69 -3.03 0.45
C ALA A 249 13.03 -3.73 0.81
N SER A 250 12.96 -4.89 1.46
CA SER A 250 14.15 -5.65 1.86
C SER A 250 14.94 -6.24 0.68
N GLY A 251 14.27 -6.47 -0.44
CA GLY A 251 14.90 -7.02 -1.64
C GLY A 251 15.61 -5.97 -2.50
N ILE A 252 15.63 -4.69 -2.10
CA ILE A 252 16.31 -3.61 -2.84
C ILE A 252 17.83 -3.82 -2.72
N GLU A 253 18.41 -4.44 -3.74
CA GLU A 253 19.85 -4.58 -3.89
C GLU A 253 20.36 -3.64 -4.98
N VAL A 254 21.45 -2.94 -4.70
CA VAL A 254 22.18 -2.16 -5.72
C VAL A 254 23.10 -3.12 -6.45
N ASP A 255 22.94 -3.25 -7.77
CA ASP A 255 23.83 -4.07 -8.62
C ASP A 255 25.22 -3.43 -8.69
N THR A 256 26.07 -3.78 -7.72
CA THR A 256 27.47 -3.34 -7.64
C THR A 256 28.26 -3.78 -8.87
N GLY A 257 27.91 -4.92 -9.48
CA GLY A 257 28.53 -5.39 -10.71
C GLY A 257 28.17 -4.53 -11.93
N LYS A 258 26.96 -3.95 -12.00
CA LYS A 258 26.56 -2.97 -13.02
C LYS A 258 27.28 -1.65 -12.82
N ILE A 259 27.44 -1.22 -11.57
CA ILE A 259 28.24 -0.04 -11.22
C ILE A 259 29.70 -0.24 -11.62
N GLU A 260 30.31 -1.38 -11.28
CA GLU A 260 31.69 -1.71 -11.65
C GLU A 260 31.89 -1.77 -13.17
N ARG A 261 30.96 -2.42 -13.90
CA ARG A 261 31.00 -2.48 -15.37
C ARG A 261 30.90 -1.10 -16.01
N ALA A 262 29.97 -0.26 -15.56
CA ALA A 262 29.86 1.09 -16.10
C ALA A 262 31.05 1.97 -15.72
N MET A 263 31.55 1.85 -14.48
CA MET A 263 32.77 2.56 -14.05
C MET A 263 34.00 2.12 -14.84
N ALA A 264 34.08 0.86 -15.30
CA ALA A 264 35.16 0.40 -16.15
C ALA A 264 35.12 1.02 -17.56
N ASP A 265 33.95 1.41 -18.02
CA ASP A 265 33.73 2.05 -19.33
C ASP A 265 33.78 3.59 -19.27
N ILE A 266 33.74 4.20 -18.08
CA ILE A 266 33.82 5.66 -17.88
C ILE A 266 35.29 6.09 -17.82
N ASP A 267 35.68 7.01 -18.71
CA ASP A 267 36.98 7.67 -18.64
C ASP A 267 37.02 8.62 -17.42
N PRO A 268 37.87 8.37 -16.40
CA PRO A 268 37.96 9.22 -15.20
C PRO A 268 38.44 10.65 -15.51
N GLN A 269 39.01 10.89 -16.69
CA GLN A 269 39.45 12.21 -17.12
C GLN A 269 38.34 13.02 -17.82
N ASN A 270 37.18 12.42 -18.08
CA ASN A 270 36.05 13.08 -18.72
C ASN A 270 34.90 13.35 -17.72
N PRO A 271 34.82 14.56 -17.13
CA PRO A 271 33.77 14.92 -16.18
C PRO A 271 32.36 14.92 -16.78
N GLU A 272 32.20 15.09 -18.10
CA GLU A 272 30.90 15.03 -18.78
C GLU A 272 30.38 13.58 -18.84
N ALA A 273 31.26 12.61 -19.10
CA ALA A 273 30.91 11.18 -19.11
C ALA A 273 30.47 10.69 -17.71
N MET A 274 31.08 11.23 -16.66
CA MET A 274 30.66 10.94 -15.28
C MET A 274 29.29 11.56 -14.97
N GLN A 275 29.02 12.80 -15.40
CA GLN A 275 27.68 13.40 -15.25
C GLN A 275 26.60 12.60 -16.00
N GLU A 276 26.90 12.14 -17.21
CA GLU A 276 25.96 11.39 -18.04
C GLU A 276 25.67 9.99 -17.48
N ALA A 277 26.68 9.31 -16.93
CA ALA A 277 26.50 8.02 -16.24
C ALA A 277 25.70 8.14 -14.93
N LEU A 278 25.95 9.20 -14.14
CA LEU A 278 25.17 9.50 -12.94
C LEU A 278 23.71 9.83 -13.27
N ALA A 279 23.46 10.52 -14.39
CA ALA A 279 22.12 10.84 -14.88
C ALA A 279 21.42 9.65 -15.56
N GLY A 280 22.17 8.70 -16.10
CA GLY A 280 21.68 7.55 -16.88
C GLY A 280 21.17 6.35 -16.08
N GLY A 281 20.88 6.50 -14.78
CA GLY A 281 20.30 5.42 -13.96
C GLY A 281 21.32 4.36 -13.52
N LEU A 282 22.61 4.71 -13.44
CA LEU A 282 23.65 3.77 -12.99
C LEU A 282 23.41 3.22 -11.56
N PHE A 283 22.69 3.97 -10.74
CA PHE A 283 22.29 3.58 -9.39
C PHE A 283 20.82 3.19 -9.29
N GLU A 284 20.11 3.07 -10.41
CA GLU A 284 18.72 2.62 -10.42
C GLU A 284 18.71 1.11 -10.12
N PRO A 285 18.15 0.67 -8.98
CA PRO A 285 18.10 -0.75 -8.63
C PRO A 285 17.25 -1.51 -9.67
N GLU A 286 17.67 -2.71 -10.05
CA GLU A 286 16.80 -3.62 -10.82
C GLU A 286 16.03 -4.52 -9.86
N ASP A 287 14.73 -4.71 -10.12
CA ASP A 287 13.92 -5.57 -9.27
C ASP A 287 14.42 -7.02 -9.33
N SER A 288 14.83 -7.55 -8.17
CA SER A 288 15.14 -8.97 -8.00
C SER A 288 13.90 -9.84 -8.18
N GLU A 289 14.09 -11.14 -8.46
CA GLU A 289 12.96 -12.08 -8.58
C GLU A 289 12.13 -12.15 -7.28
N GLN A 290 12.76 -11.97 -6.11
CA GLN A 290 12.08 -11.88 -4.83
C GLN A 290 11.21 -10.62 -4.73
N GLN A 291 11.71 -9.47 -5.20
CA GLN A 291 10.93 -8.22 -5.25
C GLN A 291 9.75 -8.33 -6.20
N LYS A 292 9.95 -8.88 -7.40
CA LYS A 292 8.86 -9.12 -8.35
C LYS A 292 7.78 -10.01 -7.74
N ALA A 293 8.17 -11.08 -7.05
CA ALA A 293 7.24 -11.96 -6.37
C ALA A 293 6.49 -11.25 -5.23
N ALA A 294 7.17 -10.40 -4.43
CA ALA A 294 6.55 -9.60 -3.37
C ALA A 294 5.56 -8.57 -3.94
N LEU A 295 5.93 -7.89 -5.03
CA LEU A 295 5.06 -6.97 -5.76
C LEU A 295 3.81 -7.68 -6.28
N VAL A 296 3.97 -8.82 -6.94
CA VAL A 296 2.83 -9.61 -7.44
C VAL A 296 1.91 -10.04 -6.31
N ARG A 297 2.45 -10.46 -5.16
CA ARG A 297 1.64 -10.78 -3.96
C ARG A 297 0.86 -9.55 -3.47
N LEU A 298 1.52 -8.40 -3.32
CA LEU A 298 0.89 -7.16 -2.88
C LEU A 298 -0.22 -6.71 -3.84
N GLU A 299 0.06 -6.68 -5.15
CA GLU A 299 -0.92 -6.32 -6.18
C GLU A 299 -2.12 -7.26 -6.18
N THR A 300 -1.88 -8.57 -6.06
CA THR A 300 -2.94 -9.59 -6.04
C THR A 300 -3.82 -9.43 -4.80
N THR A 301 -3.22 -9.28 -3.61
CA THR A 301 -3.99 -9.10 -2.36
C THR A 301 -4.80 -7.81 -2.40
N LEU A 302 -4.22 -6.69 -2.86
CA LEU A 302 -4.97 -5.43 -3.00
C LEU A 302 -6.11 -5.56 -4.02
N ALA A 303 -5.88 -6.25 -5.15
CA ALA A 303 -6.92 -6.50 -6.13
C ALA A 303 -8.06 -7.35 -5.56
N LEU A 304 -7.73 -8.37 -4.76
CA LEU A 304 -8.71 -9.22 -4.08
C LEU A 304 -9.53 -8.44 -3.05
N VAL A 305 -8.90 -7.58 -2.24
CA VAL A 305 -9.59 -6.69 -1.29
C VAL A 305 -10.59 -5.79 -2.03
N GLU A 306 -10.14 -5.07 -3.07
CA GLU A 306 -11.01 -4.17 -3.82
C GLU A 306 -12.10 -4.92 -4.59
N GLY A 307 -11.79 -6.08 -5.15
CA GLY A 307 -12.76 -6.93 -5.85
C GLY A 307 -13.86 -7.44 -4.93
N TRP A 308 -13.51 -7.79 -3.69
CA TRP A 308 -14.48 -8.25 -2.68
C TRP A 308 -15.37 -7.09 -2.25
N VAL A 309 -14.81 -5.91 -1.99
CA VAL A 309 -15.57 -4.70 -1.68
C VAL A 309 -16.52 -4.35 -2.81
N ASP A 310 -16.07 -4.43 -4.07
CA ASP A 310 -16.90 -4.20 -5.25
C ASP A 310 -18.11 -5.16 -5.32
N ASP A 311 -17.92 -6.46 -5.03
CA ASP A 311 -19.01 -7.44 -5.04
C ASP A 311 -19.98 -7.23 -3.86
N VAL A 312 -19.46 -7.03 -2.64
CA VAL A 312 -20.25 -6.76 -1.44
C VAL A 312 -21.12 -5.51 -1.61
N VAL A 313 -20.54 -4.39 -2.05
CA VAL A 313 -21.28 -3.14 -2.24
C VAL A 313 -22.29 -3.28 -3.38
N ARG A 314 -21.96 -4.01 -4.45
CA ARG A 314 -22.91 -4.30 -5.53
C ARG A 314 -24.12 -5.07 -5.00
N GLU A 315 -23.91 -6.10 -4.20
CA GLU A 315 -25.01 -6.89 -3.62
C GLU A 315 -25.86 -6.07 -2.65
N ALA A 316 -25.24 -5.22 -1.82
CA ALA A 316 -25.96 -4.33 -0.90
C ALA A 316 -26.83 -3.27 -1.62
N THR A 317 -26.42 -2.86 -2.82
CA THR A 317 -27.05 -1.75 -3.56
C THR A 317 -28.01 -2.17 -4.67
N LYS A 318 -27.93 -3.40 -5.17
CA LYS A 318 -28.57 -3.87 -6.41
C LYS A 318 -30.07 -3.55 -6.56
N ASP A 319 -30.83 -3.63 -5.46
CA ASP A 319 -32.29 -3.47 -5.49
C ASP A 319 -32.78 -2.08 -5.04
N ARG A 320 -31.88 -1.24 -4.52
CA ARG A 320 -32.26 -0.02 -3.77
C ARG A 320 -31.52 1.26 -4.18
N MET A 321 -30.40 1.15 -4.89
CA MET A 321 -29.59 2.31 -5.27
C MET A 321 -29.18 2.27 -6.75
N PRO A 322 -30.05 2.71 -7.68
CA PRO A 322 -29.74 2.74 -9.11
C PRO A 322 -28.47 3.52 -9.46
N ALA A 323 -28.15 4.57 -8.69
CA ALA A 323 -26.94 5.38 -8.86
C ALA A 323 -25.63 4.59 -8.65
N ALA A 324 -25.68 3.46 -7.93
CA ALA A 324 -24.49 2.66 -7.60
C ALA A 324 -23.76 2.15 -8.85
N ILE A 325 -24.47 1.87 -9.95
CA ILE A 325 -23.86 1.40 -11.21
C ILE A 325 -22.93 2.49 -11.78
N GLN A 326 -23.40 3.73 -11.83
CA GLN A 326 -22.61 4.86 -12.32
C GLN A 326 -21.45 5.17 -11.37
N LEU A 327 -21.68 5.10 -10.06
CA LEU A 327 -20.65 5.36 -9.04
C LEU A 327 -19.54 4.29 -9.07
N ALA A 328 -19.90 3.02 -9.22
CA ALA A 328 -18.95 1.92 -9.39
C ALA A 328 -18.06 2.10 -10.62
N GLU A 329 -18.65 2.48 -11.75
CA GLU A 329 -17.89 2.79 -12.96
C GLU A 329 -16.99 4.02 -12.77
N THR A 330 -17.44 5.04 -12.05
CA THR A 330 -16.66 6.24 -11.75
C THR A 330 -15.44 5.92 -10.88
N VAL A 331 -15.62 5.14 -9.81
CA VAL A 331 -14.52 4.67 -8.95
C VAL A 331 -13.52 3.84 -9.77
N ARG A 332 -14.03 2.93 -10.61
CA ARG A 332 -13.18 2.07 -11.46
C ARG A 332 -12.34 2.88 -12.44
N ARG A 333 -12.91 3.89 -13.10
CA ARG A 333 -12.17 4.78 -14.01
C ARG A 333 -11.12 5.58 -13.27
N ARG A 334 -11.45 6.10 -12.10
CA ARG A 334 -10.51 6.84 -11.26
C ARG A 334 -9.32 5.98 -10.85
N ARG A 335 -9.55 4.70 -10.51
CA ARG A 335 -8.49 3.73 -10.21
C ARG A 335 -7.66 3.38 -11.46
N ALA A 336 -8.29 3.22 -12.61
CA ALA A 336 -7.63 2.85 -13.87
C ALA A 336 -6.83 3.98 -14.52
N ALA A 337 -7.23 5.24 -14.31
CA ALA A 337 -6.54 6.41 -14.83
C ALA A 337 -5.17 6.62 -14.18
N GLY A 338 -4.93 6.02 -13.01
CA GLY A 338 -3.81 6.37 -12.15
C GLY A 338 -4.00 7.76 -11.54
N GLY A 339 -3.51 7.95 -10.32
CA GLY A 339 -3.63 9.23 -9.62
C GLY A 339 -2.45 9.47 -8.68
N PRO A 340 -2.41 10.61 -7.99
CA PRO A 340 -1.54 10.90 -6.85
C PRO A 340 -1.29 9.75 -5.89
N ALA A 341 -2.24 8.82 -5.68
CA ALA A 341 -1.98 7.58 -4.95
C ALA A 341 -0.88 6.71 -5.60
N GLU A 342 -1.03 6.37 -6.88
CA GLU A 342 -0.02 5.60 -7.65
C GLU A 342 1.30 6.37 -7.71
N GLN A 343 1.27 7.68 -7.92
CA GLN A 343 2.47 8.52 -7.94
C GLN A 343 3.16 8.60 -6.58
N THR A 344 2.39 8.65 -5.49
CA THR A 344 2.90 8.66 -4.12
C THR A 344 3.56 7.33 -3.79
N PHE A 345 2.93 6.19 -4.07
CA PHE A 345 3.59 4.88 -3.90
C PHE A 345 4.83 4.69 -4.79
N ALA A 346 4.77 5.19 -6.04
CA ALA A 346 5.91 5.15 -6.95
C ALA A 346 7.07 5.98 -6.40
N THR A 347 6.79 7.16 -5.85
CA THR A 347 7.81 8.04 -5.28
C THR A 347 8.34 7.52 -3.95
N LEU A 348 7.46 6.97 -3.10
CA LEU A 348 7.78 6.58 -1.72
C LEU A 348 8.43 5.22 -1.58
N VAL A 349 8.00 4.27 -2.40
CA VAL A 349 8.39 2.85 -2.27
C VAL A 349 9.11 2.38 -3.54
N GLY A 350 9.20 3.20 -4.58
CA GLY A 350 9.68 2.77 -5.90
C GLY A 350 8.67 1.88 -6.63
N LEU A 351 7.41 1.87 -6.17
CA LEU A 351 6.38 0.95 -6.63
C LEU A 351 5.38 1.64 -7.57
N GLN A 352 5.38 1.29 -8.85
CA GLN A 352 4.20 1.57 -9.69
C GLN A 352 3.10 0.57 -9.37
N LEU A 353 2.38 0.82 -8.27
CA LEU A 353 1.15 0.09 -7.97
C LEU A 353 0.06 0.51 -8.95
N ARG A 354 0.03 -0.15 -10.09
CA ARG A 354 -1.16 -0.16 -10.93
C ARG A 354 -2.11 -1.19 -10.34
N PRO A 355 -3.38 -0.84 -10.07
CA PRO A 355 -4.40 -1.82 -9.75
C PRO A 355 -4.70 -2.68 -10.99
N ARG A 356 -3.75 -3.55 -11.36
CA ARG A 356 -3.92 -4.54 -12.40
C ARG A 356 -4.96 -5.51 -11.88
N ARG A 357 -5.83 -5.98 -12.76
CA ARG A 357 -6.77 -7.08 -12.44
C ARG A 357 -7.88 -6.78 -11.43
N LEU A 358 -8.17 -5.52 -11.10
CA LEU A 358 -9.34 -5.16 -10.27
C LEU A 358 -10.65 -5.76 -10.82
N ARG A 359 -10.81 -5.71 -12.14
CA ARG A 359 -11.98 -6.29 -12.81
C ARG A 359 -12.00 -7.81 -12.69
N ASP A 360 -10.85 -8.45 -12.81
CA ASP A 360 -10.73 -9.91 -12.72
C ASP A 360 -11.07 -10.37 -11.30
N ALA A 361 -10.56 -9.68 -10.28
CA ALA A 361 -10.88 -9.96 -8.88
C ALA A 361 -12.38 -9.76 -8.59
N ALA A 362 -12.98 -8.68 -9.07
CA ALA A 362 -14.43 -8.46 -8.91
C ALA A 362 -15.27 -9.54 -9.61
N ASN A 363 -14.81 -10.07 -10.75
CA ASN A 363 -15.46 -11.19 -11.45
C ASN A 363 -15.29 -12.50 -10.67
N LEU A 364 -14.10 -12.73 -10.07
CA LEU A 364 -13.83 -13.89 -9.22
C LEU A 364 -14.75 -13.92 -8.02
N TRP A 365 -14.86 -12.83 -7.27
CA TRP A 365 -15.75 -12.79 -6.11
C TRP A 365 -17.21 -12.98 -6.47
N ALA A 366 -17.65 -12.42 -7.61
CA ALA A 366 -19.00 -12.66 -8.12
C ALA A 366 -19.20 -14.14 -8.50
N ALA A 367 -18.23 -14.79 -9.15
CA ALA A 367 -18.30 -16.21 -9.51
C ALA A 367 -18.35 -17.10 -8.26
N VAL A 368 -17.52 -16.81 -7.25
CA VAL A 368 -17.52 -17.55 -5.98
C VAL A 368 -18.86 -17.37 -5.26
N ARG A 369 -19.40 -16.15 -5.19
CA ARG A 369 -20.73 -15.88 -4.60
C ARG A 369 -21.84 -16.63 -5.34
N ASP A 370 -21.83 -16.63 -6.67
CA ASP A 370 -22.85 -17.31 -7.47
C ASP A 370 -22.79 -18.83 -7.30
N ALA A 371 -21.59 -19.41 -7.15
CA ALA A 371 -21.40 -20.85 -6.98
C ALA A 371 -21.60 -21.34 -5.54
N ARG A 372 -21.20 -20.54 -4.54
CA ARG A 372 -21.06 -20.97 -3.13
C ARG A 372 -21.81 -20.10 -2.11
N GLY A 373 -22.53 -19.07 -2.58
CA GLY A 373 -23.23 -18.13 -1.73
C GLY A 373 -22.30 -17.14 -1.02
N VAL A 374 -22.90 -16.25 -0.22
CA VAL A 374 -22.19 -15.21 0.54
C VAL A 374 -21.24 -15.82 1.58
N GLU A 375 -21.69 -16.85 2.32
CA GLU A 375 -20.87 -17.53 3.33
C GLU A 375 -19.66 -18.23 2.71
N GLY A 376 -19.84 -18.94 1.58
CA GLY A 376 -18.74 -19.57 0.87
C GLY A 376 -17.72 -18.57 0.32
N ARG A 377 -18.17 -17.40 -0.14
CA ARG A 377 -17.30 -16.29 -0.55
C ARG A 377 -16.47 -15.79 0.62
N ASP A 378 -17.12 -15.46 1.75
CA ASP A 378 -16.46 -14.79 2.86
C ASP A 378 -15.57 -15.74 3.68
N THR A 379 -15.86 -17.04 3.69
CA THR A 379 -15.03 -18.06 4.37
C THR A 379 -13.62 -18.18 3.77
N LEU A 380 -13.40 -17.78 2.51
CA LEU A 380 -12.06 -17.77 1.92
C LEU A 380 -11.09 -16.83 2.64
N TRP A 381 -11.61 -15.81 3.34
CA TRP A 381 -10.77 -14.94 4.17
C TRP A 381 -10.31 -15.59 5.48
N SER A 382 -10.78 -16.80 5.83
CA SER A 382 -10.42 -17.45 7.10
C SER A 382 -8.94 -17.79 7.21
N HIS A 383 -8.24 -17.98 6.09
CA HIS A 383 -6.81 -18.28 6.08
C HIS A 383 -6.13 -17.75 4.80
N PRO A 384 -4.89 -17.22 4.86
CA PRO A 384 -4.18 -16.73 3.68
C PRO A 384 -4.02 -17.77 2.57
N ASP A 385 -3.85 -19.05 2.91
CA ASP A 385 -3.67 -20.14 1.93
C ASP A 385 -4.93 -20.46 1.10
N LEU A 386 -6.10 -19.97 1.51
CA LEU A 386 -7.35 -20.11 0.74
C LEU A 386 -7.55 -18.98 -0.27
N MET A 387 -6.69 -17.96 -0.24
CA MET A 387 -6.83 -16.80 -1.10
C MET A 387 -6.49 -17.15 -2.55
N PRO A 388 -7.23 -16.61 -3.53
CA PRO A 388 -6.92 -16.83 -4.93
C PRO A 388 -5.53 -16.30 -5.28
N SER A 389 -4.83 -17.05 -6.12
CA SER A 389 -3.60 -16.64 -6.77
C SER A 389 -3.87 -15.84 -8.04
N THR A 390 -2.81 -15.38 -8.70
CA THR A 390 -2.93 -14.75 -10.01
C THR A 390 -3.51 -15.68 -11.08
N SER A 391 -3.21 -16.98 -11.07
CA SER A 391 -3.80 -17.93 -12.03
C SER A 391 -5.29 -18.11 -11.80
N ASP A 392 -5.77 -18.00 -10.56
CA ASP A 392 -7.19 -18.13 -10.24
C ASP A 392 -7.98 -16.91 -10.76
N LEU A 393 -7.36 -15.73 -10.79
CA LEU A 393 -7.94 -14.56 -11.44
C LEU A 393 -8.08 -14.74 -12.98
N ASP A 394 -7.28 -15.63 -13.60
CA ASP A 394 -7.39 -15.97 -15.03
C ASP A 394 -8.51 -16.99 -15.30
N ASP A 395 -8.83 -17.84 -14.33
CA ASP A 395 -9.98 -18.76 -14.36
C ASP A 395 -10.91 -18.61 -13.14
N PRO A 396 -11.71 -17.53 -13.10
CA PRO A 396 -12.62 -17.27 -11.99
C PRO A 396 -13.67 -18.37 -11.75
N ILE A 397 -14.10 -19.05 -12.83
CA ILE A 397 -15.13 -20.08 -12.78
C ILE A 397 -14.53 -21.38 -12.25
N GLY A 398 -13.35 -21.77 -12.72
CA GLY A 398 -12.61 -22.90 -12.20
C GLY A 398 -12.37 -22.74 -10.70
N PHE A 399 -11.81 -21.60 -10.29
CA PHE A 399 -11.61 -21.30 -8.87
C PHE A 399 -12.89 -21.41 -8.06
N ALA A 400 -13.98 -20.76 -8.50
CA ALA A 400 -15.26 -20.82 -7.80
C ALA A 400 -15.79 -22.25 -7.62
N GLN A 401 -15.50 -23.16 -8.54
CA GLN A 401 -15.93 -24.56 -8.45
C GLN A 401 -15.14 -25.37 -7.42
N HIS A 402 -13.85 -25.09 -7.20
CA HIS A 402 -13.00 -25.88 -6.28
C HIS A 402 -12.59 -25.15 -4.98
N ALA A 403 -12.87 -23.85 -4.85
CA ALA A 403 -12.48 -23.02 -3.72
C ALA A 403 -12.95 -23.61 -2.38
N GLY A 404 -12.04 -23.90 -1.44
CA GLY A 404 -12.40 -24.50 -0.15
C GLY A 404 -12.59 -26.03 -0.16
N GLU A 405 -12.22 -26.75 -1.23
CA GLU A 405 -12.13 -28.22 -1.17
C GLU A 405 -11.04 -28.69 -0.20
N LEU A 406 -9.97 -27.90 -0.01
CA LEU A 406 -8.90 -28.18 0.95
C LEU A 406 -9.37 -28.19 2.42
N SER A 407 -10.44 -27.50 2.78
CA SER A 407 -11.00 -27.53 4.14
C SER A 407 -11.82 -28.80 4.43
N ASN A 408 -12.14 -29.59 3.40
CA ASN A 408 -12.86 -30.86 3.53
C ASN A 408 -11.93 -32.09 3.47
N ILE A 409 -10.62 -31.88 3.36
CA ILE A 409 -9.65 -32.97 3.41
C ILE A 409 -9.43 -33.30 4.89
N ASP A 410 -10.04 -34.38 5.35
CA ASP A 410 -9.80 -34.92 6.67
C ASP A 410 -8.37 -35.48 6.73
N ILE A 411 -7.52 -34.94 7.61
CA ILE A 411 -6.15 -35.41 7.81
C ILE A 411 -6.13 -36.92 8.18
N THR A 412 -7.24 -37.45 8.71
CA THR A 412 -7.36 -38.88 9.01
C THR A 412 -7.37 -39.77 7.76
N ASP A 413 -7.74 -39.26 6.58
CA ASP A 413 -7.60 -40.00 5.31
C ASP A 413 -6.13 -40.23 4.92
N PHE A 414 -5.21 -39.38 5.39
CA PHE A 414 -3.76 -39.58 5.19
C PHE A 414 -3.10 -40.42 6.29
N LEU A 415 -3.73 -40.54 7.47
CA LEU A 415 -3.20 -41.31 8.60
C LEU A 415 -3.63 -42.79 8.58
N THR A 416 -4.62 -43.15 7.76
CA THR A 416 -5.14 -44.52 7.67
C THR A 416 -4.35 -45.41 6.71
N ASP A 417 -3.48 -44.85 5.87
CA ASP A 417 -2.74 -45.62 4.85
C ASP A 417 -1.37 -46.17 5.35
N GLU A 418 -0.94 -45.83 6.58
CA GLU A 418 0.36 -46.26 7.14
C GLU A 418 0.29 -47.33 8.25
N THR A 419 -0.88 -47.92 8.57
CA THR A 419 -0.98 -48.89 9.69
C THR A 419 -1.53 -50.28 9.37
N ASP A 420 -1.79 -50.63 8.11
CA ASP A 420 -2.37 -51.95 7.77
C ASP A 420 -1.38 -52.96 7.16
N GLU A 421 -0.11 -52.93 7.59
CA GLU A 421 0.78 -54.10 7.50
C GLU A 421 0.94 -54.75 8.88
N THR A 422 -0.12 -55.43 9.34
CA THR A 422 0.01 -56.43 10.40
C THR A 422 0.31 -57.77 9.74
N PRO A 423 1.48 -58.40 9.96
CA PRO A 423 1.80 -59.67 9.33
C PRO A 423 0.95 -60.80 9.93
N GLU A 424 0.21 -61.53 9.07
CA GLU A 424 -0.51 -62.74 9.46
C GLU A 424 0.45 -63.76 10.12
N PRO A 425 0.10 -64.34 11.29
CA PRO A 425 0.89 -65.42 11.88
C PRO A 425 0.70 -66.71 11.07
N PRO A 426 1.73 -67.57 10.96
CA PRO A 426 1.74 -68.69 10.05
C PRO A 426 0.74 -69.78 10.47
N ALA A 427 0.05 -70.33 9.49
CA ALA A 427 -0.90 -71.44 9.65
C ALA A 427 -0.19 -72.70 10.15
N ASP A 428 -0.55 -73.14 11.37
CA ASP A 428 -0.07 -74.39 11.96
C ASP A 428 -0.89 -75.57 11.37
N LYS A 429 -0.20 -76.49 10.69
CA LYS A 429 -0.79 -77.74 10.19
C LYS A 429 -0.64 -78.81 11.27
N PRO A 430 -1.70 -79.57 11.63
CA PRO A 430 -1.56 -80.65 12.58
C PRO A 430 -0.87 -81.84 11.89
N GLN A 431 0.19 -82.35 12.52
CA GLN A 431 0.79 -83.63 12.20
C GLN A 431 0.49 -84.59 13.35
N ASP A 432 -0.20 -85.67 13.01
CA ASP A 432 -0.59 -86.77 13.88
C ASP A 432 0.60 -87.33 14.68
N ASP A 433 0.38 -87.71 15.95
CA ASP A 433 0.60 -89.11 16.34
C ASP A 433 -0.09 -89.47 17.67
N ASP A 434 -0.88 -90.53 17.58
CA ASP A 434 -1.20 -91.60 18.52
C ASP A 434 -1.24 -91.35 20.04
N GLY A 435 -2.33 -91.82 20.65
CA GLY A 435 -2.18 -92.61 21.88
C GLY A 435 -3.24 -92.42 22.97
N ASP A 436 -4.35 -93.12 22.77
CA ASP A 436 -5.05 -93.89 23.80
C ASP A 436 -6.03 -93.18 24.77
N ASN A 437 -7.16 -93.88 24.92
CA ASN A 437 -8.36 -93.66 25.73
C ASN A 437 -8.03 -93.95 27.23
N PRO A 438 -8.97 -94.02 28.22
CA PRO A 438 -10.38 -93.63 28.26
C PRO A 438 -10.83 -92.91 29.56
N ALA A 439 -12.15 -92.68 29.60
CA ALA A 439 -13.03 -92.58 30.78
C ALA A 439 -13.19 -91.17 31.39
N LYS A 440 -14.41 -90.68 31.66
CA LYS A 440 -15.69 -91.35 31.88
C LYS A 440 -16.83 -90.33 31.75
#